data_AF-A0A917H944-F1
#
_entry.id   AF-A0A917H944-F1
#
_cell.length_a   1.000
_cell.length_b   1.000
_cell.length_c   1.000
_cell.angle_alpha   90.00
_cell.angle_beta   90.00
_cell.angle_gamma   90.00
#
_symmetry.space_group_name_H-M   'P 1'
#
loop_
_entity.id
_entity.type
_entity.pdbx_description
1 polymer ?
#
loop_
_entity_poly.entity_id
_entity_poly.type
_entity_poly.pdbx_seq_one_letter_code
_entity_poly.pdbx_strand_id
1 'polypeptide(L)'
;MLEVTRRGGTRARVPITAGAAAVLEAYLGHRIGKDAEISHDDRPLFITATGKAWDPSQAFRTIRQLATDAGIPERITPQTLRDTCIALARDDRTALSDAQEVPPRTDSGPIHPQVRDEL
;
A
#
# COMPACT_ATOMS: atom_id res chain seq x y z
N MET A 1 -1.70 4.72 8.03
CA MET A 1 -0.28 4.32 8.25
C MET A 1 -0.28 3.10 9.16
N LEU A 2 0.56 2.11 8.88
CA LEU A 2 0.68 0.89 9.69
C LEU A 2 2.04 0.86 10.39
N GLU A 3 2.07 0.53 11.69
CA GLU A 3 3.32 0.29 12.41
C GLU A 3 3.72 -1.19 12.27
N VAL A 4 4.96 -1.43 11.84
CA VAL A 4 5.51 -2.77 11.68
C VAL A 4 6.79 -2.92 12.50
N THR A 5 6.90 -4.02 13.23
CA THR A 5 8.14 -4.40 13.92
C THR A 5 9.02 -5.18 12.96
N ARG A 6 10.20 -4.65 12.66
CA ARG A 6 11.19 -5.29 11.81
C ARG A 6 12.07 -6.24 12.62
N ARG A 7 12.81 -7.07 11.90
CA ARG A 7 13.89 -7.87 12.47
C ARG A 7 14.82 -6.95 13.28
N GLY A 8 15.08 -7.29 14.54
CA GLY A 8 15.85 -6.46 15.48
C GLY A 8 15.00 -5.56 16.39
N GLY A 9 13.68 -5.66 16.34
CA GLY A 9 12.78 -4.92 17.25
C GLY A 9 12.51 -3.47 16.84
N THR A 10 13.13 -2.99 15.77
CA THR A 10 12.90 -1.64 15.26
C THR A 10 11.49 -1.49 14.71
N ARG A 11 10.77 -0.48 15.19
CA ARG A 11 9.44 -0.12 14.69
C ARG A 11 9.58 0.82 13.49
N ALA A 12 8.81 0.57 12.44
CA ALA A 12 8.76 1.41 11.26
C ALA A 12 7.30 1.73 10.91
N ARG A 13 7.03 2.95 10.47
CA ARG A 13 5.73 3.34 9.94
C ARG A 13 5.72 3.17 8.42
N VAL A 14 4.75 2.41 7.93
CA VAL A 14 4.60 2.08 6.51
C VAL A 14 3.30 2.71 5.99
N PRO A 15 3.34 3.49 4.89
CA PRO A 15 2.12 3.95 4.25
C PRO A 15 1.36 2.77 3.67
N ILE A 16 0.04 2.79 3.83
CA ILE A 16 -0.88 1.85 3.20
C ILE A 16 -1.71 2.65 2.18
N THR A 17 -2.05 2.02 1.06
CA THR A 17 -2.90 2.65 0.05
C THR A 17 -4.32 2.81 0.58
N ALA A 18 -5.07 3.77 0.06
CA ALA A 18 -6.46 3.99 0.46
C ALA A 18 -7.34 2.74 0.25
N GLY A 19 -7.13 2.02 -0.86
CA GLY A 19 -7.82 0.76 -1.12
C GLY A 19 -7.51 -0.32 -0.08
N ALA A 20 -6.24 -0.48 0.31
CA ALA A 20 -5.86 -1.42 1.35
C ALA A 20 -6.44 -1.03 2.73
N ALA A 21 -6.51 0.27 3.04
CA ALA A 21 -7.13 0.76 4.26
C ALA A 21 -8.64 0.44 4.31
N ALA A 22 -9.38 0.72 3.23
CA ALA A 22 -10.81 0.45 3.16
C ALA A 22 -11.14 -1.05 3.31
N VAL A 23 -10.37 -1.93 2.68
CA VAL A 23 -10.54 -3.39 2.83
C VAL A 23 -10.21 -3.84 4.25
N LEU A 24 -9.18 -3.27 4.88
CA LEU A 24 -8.81 -3.59 6.26
C LEU A 24 -9.91 -3.15 7.24
N GLU A 25 -10.46 -1.95 7.07
CA GLU A 25 -11.58 -1.45 7.88
C GLU A 25 -12.81 -2.33 7.72
N ALA A 26 -13.17 -2.71 6.49
CA ALA A 26 -14.26 -3.64 6.24
C ALA A 26 -14.01 -5.00 6.93
N TYR A 27 -12.80 -5.54 6.83
CA TYR A 27 -12.41 -6.78 7.51
C TYR A 27 -12.56 -6.67 9.03
N LEU A 28 -12.07 -5.59 9.63
CA LEU A 28 -12.18 -5.34 11.07
C LEU A 28 -13.63 -5.16 11.52
N GLY A 29 -14.48 -4.54 10.69
CA GLY A 29 -15.93 -4.44 10.94
C GLY A 29 -16.62 -5.81 11.02
N HIS A 30 -16.27 -6.75 10.12
CA HIS A 30 -16.82 -8.12 10.13
C HIS A 30 -16.28 -8.99 11.29
N ARG A 31 -15.20 -8.54 11.93
CA ARG A 31 -14.53 -9.29 12.99
C ARG A 31 -15.13 -9.02 14.38
N ILE A 32 -15.87 -7.93 14.55
CA ILE A 32 -16.44 -7.51 15.83
C ILE A 32 -17.18 -8.68 16.51
N GLY A 33 -16.70 -9.07 17.70
CA GLY A 33 -17.26 -10.17 18.50
C GLY A 33 -16.45 -11.46 18.52
N LYS A 34 -15.51 -11.69 17.59
CA LYS A 34 -14.67 -12.91 17.56
C LYS A 34 -13.45 -12.86 18.49
N ASP A 35 -13.13 -11.68 18.99
CA ASP A 35 -11.93 -11.36 19.75
C ASP A 35 -12.20 -10.28 20.82
N ALA A 36 -13.46 -10.14 21.23
CA ALA A 36 -13.92 -9.08 22.14
C ALA A 36 -13.22 -9.10 23.51
N GLU A 37 -12.68 -10.25 23.92
CA GLU A 37 -11.98 -10.44 25.20
C GLU A 37 -10.48 -10.13 25.15
N ILE A 38 -9.91 -9.88 23.96
CA ILE A 38 -8.46 -9.65 23.81
C ILE A 38 -8.17 -8.14 23.74
N SER A 39 -7.26 -7.68 24.60
CA SER A 39 -6.74 -6.30 24.60
C SER A 39 -6.25 -5.87 23.21
N HIS A 40 -6.53 -4.62 22.81
CA HIS A 40 -6.24 -4.12 21.45
C HIS A 40 -4.79 -4.33 21.01
N ASP A 41 -3.83 -4.18 21.92
CA ASP A 41 -2.40 -4.29 21.63
C ASP A 41 -1.91 -5.73 21.42
N ASP A 42 -2.58 -6.72 22.01
CA ASP A 42 -2.19 -8.14 21.90
C ASP A 42 -3.02 -8.89 20.84
N ARG A 43 -3.94 -8.18 20.17
CA ARG A 43 -4.80 -8.78 19.15
C ARG A 43 -4.03 -9.05 17.87
N PRO A 44 -4.01 -10.31 17.37
CA PRO A 44 -3.51 -10.59 16.03
C PRO A 44 -4.27 -9.76 15.01
N LEU A 45 -3.60 -9.13 14.04
CA LEU A 45 -4.27 -8.33 13.02
C LEU A 45 -5.16 -9.19 12.12
N PHE A 46 -4.69 -10.39 11.77
CA PHE A 46 -5.45 -11.37 10.98
C PHE A 46 -5.74 -12.62 11.80
N ILE A 47 -7.00 -13.03 11.80
CA ILE A 47 -7.49 -14.23 12.46
C ILE A 47 -8.17 -15.18 11.47
N THR A 48 -8.14 -16.46 11.78
CA THR A 48 -8.93 -17.50 11.10
C THR A 48 -10.41 -17.37 11.47
N ALA A 49 -11.27 -18.11 10.76
CA ALA A 49 -12.70 -18.19 11.10
C ALA A 49 -12.96 -18.62 12.56
N THR A 50 -12.04 -19.39 13.14
CA THR A 50 -12.06 -19.88 14.53
C THR A 50 -11.47 -18.92 15.56
N GLY A 51 -11.03 -17.71 15.15
CA GLY A 51 -10.50 -16.70 16.08
C GLY A 51 -9.00 -16.79 16.39
N LYS A 52 -8.30 -17.80 15.85
CA LYS A 52 -6.85 -17.96 16.06
C LYS A 52 -6.05 -17.04 15.14
N ALA A 53 -4.85 -16.65 15.57
CA ALA A 53 -3.91 -15.92 14.71
C ALA A 53 -3.69 -16.66 13.38
N TRP A 54 -3.72 -15.92 12.28
CA TRP A 54 -3.54 -16.49 10.95
C TRP A 54 -2.06 -16.77 10.68
N ASP A 55 -1.72 -18.05 10.55
CA ASP A 55 -0.35 -18.51 10.33
C ASP A 55 0.17 -18.15 8.92
N PRO A 56 1.44 -17.73 8.76
CA PRO A 56 2.01 -17.39 7.46
C PRO A 56 1.93 -18.49 6.39
N SER A 57 2.06 -19.77 6.78
CA SER A 57 1.93 -20.89 5.83
C SER A 57 0.49 -21.04 5.35
N GLN A 58 -0.50 -20.81 6.22
CA GLN A 58 -1.92 -20.83 5.86
C GLN A 58 -2.28 -19.65 4.96
N ALA A 59 -1.69 -18.48 5.21
CA ALA A 59 -1.83 -17.33 4.32
C ALA A 59 -1.32 -17.65 2.92
N PHE A 60 -0.13 -18.23 2.80
CA PHE A 60 0.42 -18.61 1.49
C PHE A 60 -0.41 -19.70 0.79
N ARG A 61 -0.93 -20.68 1.53
CA ARG A 61 -1.86 -21.68 0.98
C ARG A 61 -3.11 -21.04 0.38
N THR A 62 -3.67 -20.04 1.06
CA THR A 62 -4.86 -19.31 0.59
C THR A 62 -4.55 -18.55 -0.69
N ILE A 63 -3.40 -17.87 -0.76
CA ILE A 63 -2.96 -17.17 -1.98
C ILE A 63 -2.80 -18.15 -3.14
N ARG A 64 -2.22 -19.34 -2.89
CA ARG A 64 -2.05 -20.36 -3.92
C ARG A 64 -3.39 -20.91 -4.43
N GLN A 65 -4.38 -21.06 -3.53
CA GLN A 65 -5.73 -21.44 -3.93
C GLN A 65 -6.35 -20.38 -4.85
N LEU A 66 -6.30 -19.10 -4.45
CA LEU A 66 -6.81 -17.99 -5.27
C LEU A 66 -6.14 -17.92 -6.64
N ALA A 67 -4.84 -18.17 -6.71
CA ALA A 67 -4.12 -18.21 -7.97
C ALA A 67 -4.53 -19.36 -8.88
N THR A 68 -4.84 -20.52 -8.29
CA THR A 68 -5.35 -21.68 -9.03
C THR A 68 -6.74 -21.37 -9.58
N ASP A 69 -7.61 -20.77 -8.77
CA ASP A 69 -8.97 -20.39 -9.16
C ASP A 69 -8.96 -19.29 -10.25
N ALA A 70 -7.96 -18.40 -10.22
CA ALA A 70 -7.73 -17.39 -11.25
C ALA A 70 -7.04 -17.93 -12.52
N GLY A 71 -6.69 -19.22 -12.57
CA GLY A 71 -6.06 -19.84 -13.72
C GLY A 71 -4.62 -19.41 -13.96
N ILE A 72 -3.90 -18.95 -12.93
CA ILE A 72 -2.49 -18.53 -13.05
C ILE A 72 -1.61 -19.79 -13.17
N PRO A 73 -0.95 -20.02 -14.32
CA PRO A 73 -0.26 -21.29 -14.59
C PRO A 73 1.13 -21.36 -13.95
N GLU A 74 1.68 -20.23 -13.51
CA GLU A 74 3.05 -20.13 -13.01
C GLU A 74 3.16 -20.55 -11.54
N ARG A 75 4.34 -21.09 -11.17
CA ARG A 75 4.66 -21.43 -9.79
C ARG A 75 4.85 -20.16 -8.95
N ILE A 76 3.78 -19.74 -8.31
CA ILE A 76 3.81 -18.62 -7.37
C ILE A 76 4.66 -18.99 -6.14
N THR A 77 5.58 -18.09 -5.78
CA THR A 77 6.35 -18.14 -4.54
C THR A 77 6.20 -16.81 -3.78
N PRO A 78 6.50 -16.76 -2.47
CA PRO A 78 6.46 -15.49 -1.73
C PRO A 78 7.37 -14.42 -2.33
N GLN A 79 8.51 -14.84 -2.90
CA GLN A 79 9.47 -13.93 -3.49
C GLN A 79 8.94 -13.34 -4.81
N THR A 80 8.44 -14.18 -5.73
CA THR A 80 7.90 -13.71 -7.00
C THR A 80 6.70 -12.78 -6.78
N LEU A 81 5.81 -13.09 -5.84
CA LEU A 81 4.71 -12.20 -5.47
C LEU A 81 5.20 -10.84 -4.98
N ARG A 82 6.21 -10.83 -4.10
CA ARG A 82 6.77 -9.58 -3.59
C ARG A 82 7.37 -8.75 -4.72
N ASP A 83 8.12 -9.38 -5.62
CA ASP A 83 8.75 -8.69 -6.75
C ASP A 83 7.70 -8.08 -7.68
N THR A 84 6.62 -8.82 -7.98
CA THR A 84 5.47 -8.29 -8.75
C THR A 84 4.79 -7.13 -8.04
N CYS A 85 4.52 -7.24 -6.73
CA CYS A 85 3.91 -6.14 -5.97
C CYS A 85 4.80 -4.88 -5.98
N ILE A 86 6.12 -5.04 -5.88
CA ILE A 86 7.06 -3.93 -5.96
C ILE A 86 7.06 -3.32 -7.37
N ALA A 87 7.02 -4.14 -8.42
CA ALA A 87 6.95 -3.66 -9.80
C ALA A 87 5.65 -2.86 -10.04
N LEU A 88 4.49 -3.41 -9.67
CA LEU A 88 3.19 -2.72 -9.81
C LEU A 88 3.16 -1.40 -9.03
N ALA A 89 3.66 -1.38 -7.79
CA ALA A 89 3.73 -0.16 -7.00
C ALA A 89 4.68 0.91 -7.57
N ARG A 90 5.69 0.49 -8.37
CA ARG A 90 6.56 1.42 -9.11
C ARG A 90 5.86 1.95 -10.34
N ASP A 91 5.19 1.09 -11.11
CA ASP A 91 4.46 1.48 -12.32
C ASP A 91 3.34 2.49 -11.99
N ASP A 92 2.59 2.26 -10.91
CA ASP A 92 1.58 3.21 -10.42
C ASP A 92 2.18 4.57 -10.07
N ARG A 93 3.39 4.59 -9.52
CA ARG A 93 4.09 5.83 -9.18
C ARG A 93 4.59 6.54 -10.42
N THR A 94 5.16 5.82 -11.38
CA THR A 94 5.59 6.38 -12.66
C THR A 94 4.41 7.00 -13.39
N ALA A 95 3.29 6.28 -13.48
CA ALA A 95 2.06 6.80 -14.11
C ALA A 95 1.53 8.07 -13.40
N LEU A 96 1.61 8.14 -12.07
CA LEU A 96 1.25 9.34 -11.32
C LEU A 96 2.22 10.50 -11.59
N SER A 97 3.53 10.23 -11.70
CA SER A 97 4.53 11.25 -12.02
C SER A 97 4.33 11.82 -13.43
N ASP A 98 4.07 10.96 -14.43
CA ASP A 98 3.79 11.38 -15.81
C ASP A 98 2.49 12.21 -15.89
N ALA A 99 1.45 11.85 -15.13
CA ALA A 99 0.21 12.62 -15.04
C ALA A 99 0.35 13.97 -14.31
N GLN A 100 1.39 14.12 -13.48
CA GLN A 100 1.69 15.35 -12.73
C GLN A 100 2.65 16.29 -13.47
N GLU A 101 3.16 15.91 -14.64
CA GLU A 101 3.96 16.77 -15.51
C GLU A 101 3.05 17.82 -16.19
N VAL A 102 2.55 18.75 -15.38
CA VAL A 102 2.05 20.04 -15.85
C VAL A 102 3.31 20.84 -16.20
N PRO A 103 3.52 21.24 -17.46
CA PRO A 103 4.68 22.05 -17.79
C PRO A 103 4.65 23.31 -16.91
N PRO A 104 5.80 23.76 -16.37
CA PRO A 104 5.84 25.06 -15.73
C PRO A 104 5.27 26.05 -16.74
N ARG A 105 4.29 26.84 -16.31
CA ARG A 105 3.78 27.98 -17.09
C ARG A 105 4.98 28.89 -17.33
N THR A 106 5.69 28.67 -18.43
CA THR A 106 6.80 29.51 -18.89
C THR A 106 6.16 30.78 -19.40
N ASP A 107 5.96 31.72 -18.48
CA ASP A 107 5.76 33.12 -18.82
C ASP A 107 7.06 33.61 -19.45
N SER A 108 7.14 33.52 -20.77
CA SER A 108 8.18 34.15 -21.58
C SER A 108 7.60 35.40 -22.21
N GLY A 109 7.97 36.55 -21.65
CA GLY A 109 7.91 37.84 -22.31
C GLY A 109 8.97 38.77 -21.72
N PRO A 110 10.06 39.08 -22.44
CA PRO A 110 11.04 40.05 -21.97
C PRO A 110 10.51 41.46 -22.31
N ILE A 111 10.33 42.32 -21.30
CA ILE A 111 10.09 43.74 -21.55
C ILE A 111 10.95 44.58 -20.59
N HIS A 112 12.18 44.85 -21.02
CA HIS A 112 12.82 46.15 -20.87
C HIS A 112 13.52 46.42 -22.21
N PRO A 113 13.61 47.66 -22.71
CA PRO A 113 13.73 48.91 -21.95
C PRO A 113 12.91 50.09 -22.53
N GLN A 114 12.72 51.19 -21.78
CA GLN A 114 12.97 52.57 -22.24
C GLN A 114 13.04 53.54 -21.06
N VAL A 115 14.13 54.30 -21.04
CA VAL A 115 14.38 55.56 -20.33
C VAL A 115 13.48 56.66 -20.88
N ARG A 116 12.89 57.51 -20.01
CA ARG A 116 12.85 58.98 -20.19
C ARG A 116 12.35 59.70 -18.94
N ASP A 117 12.93 60.88 -18.78
CA ASP A 117 12.74 61.94 -17.79
C ASP A 117 11.28 62.19 -17.33
N GLU A 118 11.10 62.64 -16.09
CA GLU A 118 10.81 64.06 -15.78
C GLU A 118 10.60 64.30 -14.27
N LEU A 119 11.32 65.31 -13.77
CA LEU A 119 11.12 66.22 -12.60
C LEU A 119 11.29 65.68 -11.17
#